data_AF-A0A919QKI5-F1
#
_entry.id   AF-A0A919QKI5-F1
#
_cell.length_a   1.000
_cell.length_b   1.000
_cell.length_c   1.000
_cell.angle_alpha   90.00
_cell.angle_beta   90.00
_cell.angle_gamma   90.00
#
_symmetry.space_group_name_H-M   'P 1'
#
loop_
_entity.id
_entity.type
_entity.pdbx_description
1 polymer ?
#
loop_
_entity_poly.entity_id
_entity_poly.type
_entity_poly.pdbx_seq_one_letter_code
_entity_poly.pdbx_strand_id
1 'polypeptide(L)'
;MPTNNPSASWLTPAQVAGFAVGAGFSGTALRIAVAVSFAENPAHDPASVGDATLTDAKWGPSIGLWQIRSLKADAGTGKERDARALDNPAFNAKSAYTISGGGKTWTAWTEFNNGGYRAKLAEADAAIKANGGKSGGVVGDPDVPKEEADMGLPAAILAAINNFGQGLFRMGLNAGALIVALVLITLGVAVLMREPIRRGAAHTARVAGAIVPGGKAASAAGKVAKL
;
A
#
# COMPACT_ATOMS: atom_id res chain seq x y z
N MET A 1 25.59 2.79 29.24
CA MET A 1 25.24 1.62 28.41
C MET A 1 24.22 2.10 27.38
N PRO A 2 24.46 1.99 26.06
CA PRO A 2 23.50 2.47 25.10
C PRO A 2 22.37 1.44 24.93
N THR A 3 21.17 1.82 25.36
CA THR A 3 19.90 1.15 25.11
C THR A 3 19.37 1.61 23.75
N ASN A 4 19.64 0.86 22.69
CA ASN A 4 19.13 1.18 21.35
C ASN A 4 18.27 0.01 20.86
N ASN A 5 16.97 0.17 21.05
CA ASN A 5 15.90 -0.68 20.53
C ASN A 5 15.82 -0.49 19.00
N PRO A 6 16.15 -1.49 18.15
CA PRO A 6 15.98 -1.34 16.71
C PRO A 6 14.55 -1.74 16.34
N SER A 7 13.75 -0.78 15.90
CA SER A 7 12.40 -0.97 15.35
C SER A 7 12.44 -1.69 13.99
N ALA A 8 12.98 -2.91 13.92
CA ALA A 8 12.87 -3.77 12.76
C ALA A 8 11.52 -4.50 12.83
N SER A 9 10.50 -3.98 12.16
CA SER A 9 9.16 -4.59 12.15
C SER A 9 9.12 -5.80 11.22
N TRP A 10 9.66 -6.93 11.67
CA TRP A 10 9.49 -8.21 10.98
C TRP A 10 8.02 -8.53 10.80
N LEU A 11 7.66 -9.04 9.62
CA LEU A 11 6.28 -9.41 9.33
C LEU A 11 5.97 -10.79 9.88
N THR A 12 4.76 -10.98 10.39
CA THR A 12 4.26 -12.32 10.68
C THR A 12 4.07 -13.12 9.39
N PRO A 13 4.19 -14.45 9.41
CA PRO A 13 3.93 -15.29 8.25
C PRO A 13 2.56 -15.01 7.60
N ALA A 14 1.53 -14.75 8.42
CA ALA A 14 0.19 -14.42 7.93
C ALA A 14 0.10 -13.06 7.21
N GLN A 15 0.95 -12.08 7.58
CA GLN A 15 1.04 -10.81 6.85
C GLN A 15 1.72 -11.00 5.50
N VAL A 16 2.78 -11.81 5.43
CA VAL A 16 3.43 -12.17 4.16
C VAL A 16 2.44 -12.85 3.22
N ALA A 17 1.67 -13.82 3.72
CA ALA A 17 0.59 -14.45 2.95
C ALA A 17 -0.47 -13.43 2.49
N GLY A 18 -0.79 -12.44 3.31
CA GLY A 18 -1.70 -11.35 2.95
C GLY A 18 -1.20 -10.50 1.79
N PHE A 19 0.09 -10.17 1.74
CA PHE A 19 0.68 -9.46 0.60
C PHE A 19 0.65 -10.30 -0.68
N ALA A 20 0.87 -11.61 -0.58
CA ALA A 20 0.75 -12.52 -1.73
C ALA A 20 -0.70 -12.57 -2.28
N VAL A 21 -1.70 -12.65 -1.39
CA VAL A 21 -3.12 -12.57 -1.77
C VAL A 21 -3.42 -11.22 -2.42
N GLY A 22 -2.98 -10.11 -1.81
CA GLY A 22 -3.18 -8.75 -2.32
C GLY A 22 -2.54 -8.51 -3.68
N ALA A 23 -1.44 -9.21 -4.00
CA ALA A 23 -0.81 -9.18 -5.32
C ALA A 23 -1.55 -9.97 -6.40
N GLY A 24 -2.52 -10.82 -6.01
CA GLY A 24 -3.36 -11.61 -6.92
C GLY A 24 -3.01 -13.09 -6.99
N PHE A 25 -2.09 -13.59 -6.15
CA PHE A 25 -1.84 -15.03 -6.07
C PHE A 25 -3.03 -15.75 -5.44
N SER A 26 -3.37 -16.93 -5.97
CA SER A 26 -4.44 -17.79 -5.43
C SER A 26 -4.14 -19.28 -5.64
N GLY A 27 -4.87 -20.15 -4.95
CA GLY A 27 -4.73 -21.61 -5.07
C GLY A 27 -3.29 -22.11 -4.89
N THR A 28 -2.85 -23.00 -5.78
CA THR A 28 -1.47 -23.52 -5.77
C THR A 28 -0.43 -22.42 -5.95
N ALA A 29 -0.72 -21.39 -6.75
CA ALA A 29 0.21 -20.30 -6.98
C ALA A 29 0.47 -19.49 -5.69
N LEU A 30 -0.56 -19.26 -4.88
CA LEU A 30 -0.42 -18.62 -3.56
C LEU A 30 0.45 -19.46 -2.63
N ARG A 31 0.19 -20.77 -2.57
CA ARG A 31 0.97 -21.70 -1.75
C ARG A 31 2.45 -21.66 -2.11
N ILE A 32 2.78 -21.72 -3.40
CA ILE A 32 4.16 -21.64 -3.87
C ILE A 32 4.75 -20.26 -3.59
N ALA A 33 4.02 -19.17 -3.84
CA ALA A 33 4.49 -17.82 -3.60
C ALA A 33 4.93 -17.60 -2.16
N VAL A 34 4.10 -18.01 -1.19
CA VAL A 34 4.41 -17.88 0.23
C VAL A 34 5.60 -18.76 0.61
N ALA A 35 5.62 -20.01 0.14
CA ALA A 35 6.74 -20.93 0.40
C ALA A 35 8.08 -20.44 -0.16
N VAL A 36 8.08 -19.83 -1.36
CA VAL A 36 9.26 -19.20 -1.97
C VAL A 36 9.73 -18.03 -1.13
N SER A 37 8.82 -17.14 -0.68
CA SER A 37 9.21 -16.03 0.21
C SER A 37 9.87 -16.51 1.51
N PHE A 38 9.34 -17.57 2.13
CA PHE A 38 9.90 -18.10 3.38
C PHE A 38 11.24 -18.81 3.18
N ALA A 39 11.51 -19.33 1.98
CA ALA A 39 12.79 -19.92 1.65
C ALA A 39 13.84 -18.85 1.36
N GLU A 40 13.48 -17.83 0.56
CA GLU A 40 14.35 -16.72 0.17
C GLU A 40 14.64 -15.77 1.35
N ASN A 41 13.67 -15.60 2.26
CA ASN A 41 13.77 -14.68 3.39
C ASN A 41 13.08 -15.27 4.65
N PRO A 42 13.75 -16.17 5.38
CA PRO A 42 13.20 -16.81 6.58
C PRO A 42 12.90 -15.85 7.74
N ALA A 43 13.51 -14.66 7.74
CA ALA A 43 13.28 -13.62 8.75
C ALA A 43 12.01 -12.81 8.50
N HIS A 44 11.41 -12.93 7.31
CA HIS A 44 10.24 -12.15 6.88
C HIS A 44 10.47 -10.63 6.99
N ASP A 45 11.72 -10.20 6.78
CA ASP A 45 12.11 -8.80 6.83
C ASP A 45 11.88 -8.14 5.46
N PRO A 46 10.95 -7.19 5.34
CA PRO A 46 10.69 -6.53 4.06
C PRO A 46 11.85 -5.66 3.57
N ALA A 47 12.80 -5.29 4.45
CA ALA A 47 14.00 -4.57 4.08
C ALA A 47 15.22 -5.49 3.83
N SER A 48 15.04 -6.81 3.84
CA SER A 48 16.14 -7.77 3.63
C SER A 48 16.82 -7.57 2.28
N VAL A 49 18.16 -7.53 2.29
CA VAL A 49 19.00 -7.35 1.10
C VAL A 49 19.92 -8.55 0.92
N GLY A 50 19.73 -9.30 -0.16
CA GLY A 50 20.55 -10.44 -0.58
C GLY A 50 21.39 -10.13 -1.82
N ASP A 51 22.29 -11.06 -2.17
CA ASP A 51 23.12 -11.00 -3.38
C ASP A 51 23.89 -9.67 -3.57
N ALA A 52 24.24 -9.00 -2.47
CA ALA A 52 24.90 -7.70 -2.49
C ALA A 52 26.30 -7.77 -3.16
N THR A 53 26.94 -8.92 -3.12
CA THR A 53 28.25 -9.16 -3.75
C THR A 53 28.16 -9.56 -5.23
N LEU A 54 26.96 -9.89 -5.74
CA LEU A 54 26.75 -10.34 -7.12
C LEU A 54 26.32 -9.22 -8.07
N THR A 55 26.36 -7.96 -7.62
CA THR A 55 25.90 -6.80 -8.40
C THR A 55 26.88 -6.43 -9.52
N ASP A 56 26.35 -6.01 -10.66
CA ASP A 56 27.14 -5.63 -11.85
C ASP A 56 26.58 -4.36 -12.51
N ALA A 57 26.96 -4.04 -13.75
CA ALA A 57 26.47 -2.84 -14.45
C ALA A 57 24.95 -2.87 -14.74
N LYS A 58 24.33 -4.05 -14.77
CA LYS A 58 22.91 -4.26 -15.10
C LYS A 58 22.08 -4.53 -13.86
N TRP A 59 22.53 -5.42 -13.00
CA TRP A 59 21.79 -5.96 -11.86
C TRP A 59 22.27 -5.34 -10.53
N GLY A 60 21.32 -4.89 -9.73
CA GLY A 60 21.51 -4.52 -8.32
C GLY A 60 21.16 -5.68 -7.38
N PRO A 61 21.21 -5.48 -6.05
CA PRO A 61 20.96 -6.54 -5.06
C PRO A 61 19.54 -7.14 -5.18
N SER A 62 19.33 -8.28 -4.52
CA SER A 62 18.00 -8.87 -4.30
C SER A 62 17.37 -8.22 -3.07
N ILE A 63 16.11 -7.79 -3.14
CA ILE A 63 15.49 -6.98 -2.08
C ILE A 63 14.12 -7.54 -1.70
N GLY A 64 13.84 -7.52 -0.40
CA GLY A 64 12.53 -7.73 0.20
C GLY A 64 12.09 -9.18 0.37
N LEU A 65 10.78 -9.37 0.58
CA LEU A 65 10.19 -10.65 0.98
C LEU A 65 10.41 -11.78 -0.03
N TRP A 66 10.36 -11.48 -1.33
CA TRP A 66 10.58 -12.44 -2.41
C TRP A 66 11.98 -12.31 -3.03
N GLN A 67 12.90 -11.59 -2.38
CA GLN A 67 14.28 -11.39 -2.84
C GLN A 67 14.35 -11.06 -4.35
N ILE A 68 13.60 -10.03 -4.76
CA ILE A 68 13.55 -9.65 -6.17
C ILE A 68 14.88 -9.00 -6.55
N ARG A 69 15.60 -9.64 -7.48
CA ARG A 69 16.81 -9.05 -8.08
C ARG A 69 16.49 -7.72 -8.75
N SER A 70 17.01 -6.62 -8.20
CA SER A 70 16.77 -5.28 -8.73
C SER A 70 17.51 -5.06 -10.06
N LEU A 71 16.93 -4.23 -10.92
CA LEU A 71 17.53 -3.84 -12.20
C LEU A 71 17.96 -2.37 -12.10
N LYS A 72 19.23 -2.06 -12.35
CA LYS A 72 19.76 -0.69 -12.18
C LYS A 72 19.05 0.32 -13.07
N ALA A 73 18.63 -0.10 -14.27
CA ALA A 73 17.87 0.73 -15.21
C ALA A 73 16.43 1.05 -14.73
N ASP A 74 15.89 0.27 -13.79
CA ASP A 74 14.53 0.48 -13.25
C ASP A 74 14.54 1.30 -11.95
N ALA A 75 15.70 1.66 -11.41
CA ALA A 75 15.80 2.39 -10.16
C ALA A 75 15.11 3.78 -10.24
N GLY A 76 14.12 4.01 -9.37
CA GLY A 76 13.30 5.22 -9.32
C GLY A 76 12.22 5.33 -10.39
N THR A 77 11.95 4.27 -11.14
CA THR A 77 10.95 4.27 -12.23
C THR A 77 9.58 3.74 -11.81
N GLY A 78 9.47 3.06 -10.68
CA GLY A 78 8.27 2.34 -10.24
C GLY A 78 7.97 1.04 -11.01
N LYS A 79 8.88 0.60 -11.88
CA LYS A 79 8.78 -0.71 -12.56
C LYS A 79 9.12 -1.86 -11.61
N GLU A 80 8.76 -3.08 -11.99
CA GLU A 80 8.76 -4.28 -11.16
C GLU A 80 10.09 -4.57 -10.46
N ARG A 81 11.23 -4.08 -10.99
CA ARG A 81 12.57 -4.29 -10.40
C ARG A 81 13.21 -3.00 -9.85
N ASP A 82 12.40 -1.99 -9.56
CA ASP A 82 12.83 -0.73 -8.95
C ASP A 82 13.34 -0.93 -7.52
N ALA A 83 14.66 -0.85 -7.35
CA ALA A 83 15.31 -0.99 -6.05
C ALA A 83 14.77 -0.04 -4.96
N ARG A 84 14.22 1.12 -5.32
CA ARG A 84 13.71 2.12 -4.36
C ARG A 84 12.32 1.80 -3.83
N ALA A 85 11.66 0.80 -4.39
CA ALA A 85 10.31 0.39 -4.00
C ALA A 85 10.22 -1.06 -3.54
N LEU A 86 11.28 -1.86 -3.74
CA LEU A 86 11.26 -3.28 -3.43
C LEU A 86 11.28 -3.61 -1.92
N ASP A 87 11.60 -2.64 -1.05
CA ASP A 87 11.46 -2.76 0.40
C ASP A 87 10.00 -2.58 0.89
N ASN A 88 9.13 -2.04 0.03
CA ASN A 88 7.70 -2.01 0.27
C ASN A 88 7.10 -3.43 0.04
N PRO A 89 6.51 -4.08 1.06
CA PRO A 89 6.04 -5.46 0.95
C PRO A 89 4.99 -5.69 -0.15
N ALA A 90 4.07 -4.72 -0.34
CA ALA A 90 3.00 -4.84 -1.33
C ALA A 90 3.56 -4.69 -2.76
N PHE A 91 4.49 -3.77 -2.96
CA PHE A 91 5.20 -3.62 -4.22
C PHE A 91 6.01 -4.88 -4.55
N ASN A 92 6.79 -5.38 -3.58
CA ASN A 92 7.59 -6.58 -3.71
C ASN A 92 6.74 -7.81 -4.10
N ALA A 93 5.57 -7.98 -3.47
CA ALA A 93 4.62 -9.03 -3.81
C ALA A 93 4.06 -8.91 -5.24
N LYS A 94 3.74 -7.69 -5.68
CA LYS A 94 3.27 -7.43 -7.05
C LYS A 94 4.36 -7.69 -8.09
N SER A 95 5.60 -7.34 -7.78
CA SER A 95 6.75 -7.68 -8.60
C SER A 95 6.93 -9.19 -8.71
N ALA A 96 6.84 -9.93 -7.59
CA ALA A 96 6.89 -11.38 -7.59
C ALA A 96 5.76 -11.99 -8.44
N TYR A 97 4.54 -11.49 -8.32
CA TYR A 97 3.40 -11.91 -9.14
C TYR A 97 3.67 -11.70 -10.63
N THR A 98 4.17 -10.54 -11.01
CA THR A 98 4.43 -10.21 -12.42
C THR A 98 5.58 -11.04 -12.99
N ILE A 99 6.71 -11.12 -12.28
CA ILE A 99 7.90 -11.87 -12.71
C ILE A 99 7.61 -13.36 -12.81
N SER A 100 6.75 -13.90 -11.94
CA SER A 100 6.34 -15.31 -11.99
C SER A 100 5.25 -15.61 -13.02
N GLY A 101 4.83 -14.63 -13.82
CA GLY A 101 3.73 -14.79 -14.78
C GLY A 101 2.40 -15.13 -14.10
N GLY A 102 2.14 -14.56 -12.93
CA GLY A 102 1.00 -14.87 -12.06
C GLY A 102 1.15 -16.21 -11.33
N GLY A 103 2.38 -16.62 -11.01
CA GLY A 103 2.71 -17.88 -10.36
C GLY A 103 2.75 -19.10 -11.26
N LYS A 104 2.80 -18.91 -12.58
CA LYS A 104 2.93 -19.99 -13.58
C LYS A 104 4.38 -20.44 -13.76
N THR A 105 5.34 -19.57 -13.48
CA THR A 105 6.77 -19.82 -13.71
C THR A 105 7.58 -19.26 -12.56
N TRP A 106 8.49 -20.06 -12.01
CA TRP A 106 9.27 -19.70 -10.82
C TRP A 106 10.77 -19.80 -11.05
N THR A 107 11.19 -19.89 -12.30
CA THR A 107 12.60 -20.12 -12.69
C THR A 107 13.54 -18.98 -12.31
N ALA A 108 13.01 -17.80 -11.97
CA ALA A 108 13.80 -16.67 -11.48
C ALA A 108 14.27 -16.83 -10.02
N TRP A 109 13.76 -17.83 -9.27
CA TRP A 109 14.09 -18.05 -7.86
C TRP A 109 14.90 -19.33 -7.68
N THR A 110 16.10 -19.19 -7.12
CA THR A 110 16.99 -20.32 -6.86
C THR A 110 16.39 -21.28 -5.83
N GLU A 111 15.71 -20.77 -4.81
CA GLU A 111 15.04 -21.60 -3.79
C GLU A 111 13.88 -22.41 -4.37
N PHE A 112 13.28 -21.95 -5.46
CA PHE A 112 12.33 -22.77 -6.21
C PHE A 112 13.04 -23.86 -7.01
N ASN A 113 14.05 -23.48 -7.79
CA ASN A 113 14.78 -24.37 -8.70
C ASN A 113 15.48 -25.53 -7.96
N ASN A 114 16.05 -25.25 -6.79
CA ASN A 114 16.73 -26.23 -5.96
C ASN A 114 15.78 -27.02 -5.05
N GLY A 115 14.49 -26.66 -5.04
CA GLY A 115 13.46 -27.32 -4.24
C GLY A 115 13.41 -26.91 -2.76
N GLY A 116 14.18 -25.91 -2.32
CA GLY A 116 14.17 -25.39 -0.95
C GLY A 116 12.78 -24.95 -0.48
N TYR A 117 11.97 -24.37 -1.36
CA TYR A 117 10.58 -23.99 -1.07
C TYR A 117 9.71 -25.17 -0.58
N ARG A 118 10.02 -26.41 -0.95
CA ARG A 118 9.22 -27.59 -0.58
C ARG A 118 9.19 -27.80 0.93
N ALA A 119 10.31 -27.52 1.62
CA ALA A 119 10.39 -27.58 3.07
C ALA A 119 9.51 -26.51 3.75
N LYS A 120 9.14 -25.45 3.03
CA LYS A 120 8.32 -24.34 3.52
C LYS A 120 6.83 -24.48 3.22
N LEU A 121 6.40 -25.51 2.50
CA LEU A 121 4.99 -25.67 2.09
C LEU A 121 4.02 -25.80 3.28
N ALA A 122 4.40 -26.54 4.33
CA ALA A 122 3.56 -26.69 5.52
C ALA A 122 3.41 -25.36 6.30
N GLU A 123 4.51 -24.61 6.40
CA GLU A 123 4.51 -23.28 7.01
C GLU A 123 3.67 -22.28 6.20
N ALA A 124 3.78 -22.34 4.87
CA ALA A 124 2.96 -21.54 3.96
C ALA A 124 1.46 -21.86 4.11
N ASP A 125 1.09 -23.14 4.18
CA ASP A 125 -0.31 -23.56 4.38
C ASP A 125 -0.86 -23.00 5.71
N ALA A 126 -0.06 -23.05 6.78
CA ALA A 126 -0.43 -22.49 8.08
C ALA A 126 -0.58 -20.95 8.02
N ALA A 127 0.34 -20.26 7.34
CA ALA A 127 0.30 -18.82 7.16
C ALA A 127 -0.94 -18.35 6.35
N ILE A 128 -1.26 -19.05 5.26
CA ILE A 128 -2.44 -18.76 4.42
C ILE A 128 -3.73 -18.99 5.22
N LYS A 129 -3.82 -20.10 5.96
CA LYS A 129 -4.97 -20.36 6.84
C LYS A 129 -5.13 -19.27 7.90
N ALA A 130 -4.02 -18.87 8.54
CA ALA A 130 -4.03 -17.82 9.54
C ALA A 130 -4.39 -16.44 8.94
N ASN A 131 -4.01 -16.16 7.69
CA ASN A 131 -4.42 -14.95 6.99
C ASN A 131 -5.95 -14.91 6.78
N GLY A 132 -6.55 -16.01 6.30
CA GLY A 132 -8.00 -16.12 6.13
C GLY A 132 -8.79 -16.03 7.45
N GLY A 133 -8.25 -16.61 8.53
CA GLY A 133 -8.83 -16.54 9.87
C GLY A 133 -8.70 -15.17 10.57
N LYS A 134 -7.78 -14.32 10.11
CA LYS A 134 -7.53 -12.96 10.67
C LYS A 134 -8.42 -11.87 10.06
N SER A 135 -9.36 -12.22 9.18
CA SER A 135 -10.42 -11.31 8.72
C SER A 135 -11.33 -10.80 9.85
N GLY A 136 -11.17 -11.29 11.09
CA GLY A 136 -11.91 -10.86 12.29
C GLY A 136 -11.04 -10.60 13.53
N GLY A 137 -9.73 -10.36 13.38
CA GLY A 137 -8.83 -10.19 14.52
C GLY A 137 -7.82 -9.07 14.30
N VAL A 138 -8.23 -7.83 14.56
CA VAL A 138 -7.30 -6.77 14.96
C VAL A 138 -6.61 -7.28 16.21
N VAL A 139 -5.33 -7.65 16.11
CA VAL A 139 -4.52 -8.01 17.28
C VAL A 139 -4.34 -6.74 18.10
N GLY A 140 -5.12 -6.63 19.18
CA GLY A 140 -4.80 -5.77 20.30
C GLY A 140 -3.56 -6.33 20.98
N ASP A 141 -2.57 -5.46 21.14
CA ASP A 141 -1.39 -5.69 21.96
C ASP A 141 -1.78 -5.59 23.46
N PRO A 142 -1.50 -6.60 24.30
CA PRO A 142 -1.82 -6.56 25.72
C PRO A 142 -0.75 -5.81 26.53
N ASP A 143 -0.47 -4.53 26.24
CA ASP A 143 0.15 -3.63 27.24
C ASP A 143 0.14 -2.12 26.91
N VAL A 144 -0.83 -1.61 26.14
CA VAL A 144 -0.90 -0.16 25.88
C VAL A 144 -1.99 0.49 26.75
N PRO A 145 -1.64 1.44 27.65
CA PRO A 145 -2.62 2.24 28.36
C PRO A 145 -3.50 3.01 27.38
N LYS A 146 -4.82 2.87 27.57
CA LYS A 146 -5.85 3.52 26.77
C LYS A 146 -5.84 5.03 27.00
N GLU A 147 -5.32 5.81 26.06
CA GLU A 147 -5.86 7.13 25.76
C GLU A 147 -5.55 7.50 24.30
N GLU A 148 -6.63 7.75 23.56
CA GLU A 148 -6.66 7.95 22.12
C GLU A 148 -6.27 9.40 21.72
N ALA A 149 -5.77 9.55 20.48
CA ALA A 149 -6.10 10.62 19.51
C ALA A 149 -4.86 11.00 18.64
N ASP A 150 -4.92 11.37 17.37
CA ASP A 150 -5.98 11.38 16.35
C ASP A 150 -5.33 11.95 15.07
N MET A 151 -5.25 11.14 14.01
CA MET A 151 -5.41 11.64 12.65
C MET A 151 -6.19 10.57 11.88
N GLY A 152 -7.46 10.44 12.25
CA GLY A 152 -8.37 9.41 11.80
C GLY A 152 -8.55 9.36 10.29
N LEU A 153 -8.07 8.28 9.68
CA LEU A 153 -8.79 7.68 8.55
C LEU A 153 -9.81 6.72 9.16
N PRO A 154 -11.12 6.96 9.02
CA PRO A 154 -12.13 6.10 9.60
C PRO A 154 -11.99 4.67 9.06
N ALA A 155 -12.22 3.67 9.90
CA ALA A 155 -12.14 2.24 9.55
C ALA A 155 -12.93 1.88 8.26
N ALA A 156 -13.91 2.69 7.88
CA ALA A 156 -14.63 2.62 6.61
C ALA A 156 -13.73 2.76 5.37
N ILE A 157 -12.64 3.54 5.42
CA ILE A 157 -11.69 3.73 4.30
C ILE A 157 -10.77 2.52 4.15
N LEU A 158 -10.31 1.95 5.27
CA LEU A 158 -9.54 0.70 5.26
C LEU A 158 -10.39 -0.49 4.80
N ALA A 159 -11.66 -0.53 5.22
CA ALA A 159 -12.63 -1.50 4.74
C ALA A 159 -12.94 -1.29 3.24
N ALA A 160 -13.03 -0.05 2.76
CA ALA A 160 -13.27 0.25 1.34
C ALA A 160 -12.12 -0.22 0.43
N ILE A 161 -10.85 -0.11 0.87
CA ILE A 161 -9.68 -0.59 0.11
C ILE A 161 -9.70 -2.12 -0.01
N ASN A 162 -9.99 -2.83 1.08
CA ASN A 162 -10.07 -4.30 1.09
C ASN A 162 -11.32 -4.84 0.37
N ASN A 163 -12.45 -4.12 0.47
CA ASN A 163 -13.70 -4.47 -0.22
C ASN A 163 -13.66 -4.13 -1.71
N PHE A 164 -12.85 -3.16 -2.15
CA PHE A 164 -12.67 -2.84 -3.56
C PHE A 164 -11.89 -3.94 -4.30
N GLY A 165 -10.86 -4.51 -3.66
CA GLY A 165 -10.13 -5.68 -4.19
C GLY A 165 -11.00 -6.94 -4.30
N GLN A 166 -11.89 -7.16 -3.32
CA GLN A 166 -12.85 -8.27 -3.34
C GLN A 166 -14.01 -8.05 -4.33
N GLY A 167 -14.44 -6.80 -4.56
CA GLY A 167 -15.49 -6.44 -5.52
C GLY A 167 -15.08 -6.67 -6.97
N LEU A 168 -13.84 -6.32 -7.32
CA LEU A 168 -13.25 -6.59 -8.63
C LEU A 168 -13.01 -8.09 -8.88
N PHE A 169 -12.83 -8.88 -7.82
CA PHE A 169 -12.71 -10.34 -7.89
C PHE A 169 -14.05 -11.05 -8.20
N ARG A 170 -15.20 -10.42 -7.91
CA ARG A 170 -16.55 -10.99 -8.16
C ARG A 170 -17.17 -10.54 -9.49
N MET A 171 -16.84 -9.36 -9.98
CA MET A 171 -17.13 -8.96 -11.36
C MET A 171 -15.94 -9.33 -12.24
N GLY A 172 -15.81 -10.61 -12.58
CA GLY A 172 -14.86 -10.97 -13.63
C GLY A 172 -15.26 -10.23 -14.89
N LEU A 173 -14.47 -9.25 -15.37
CA LEU A 173 -14.58 -8.68 -16.74
C LEU A 173 -13.50 -7.62 -17.06
N ASN A 174 -12.82 -7.88 -18.18
CA ASN A 174 -12.45 -7.02 -19.32
C ASN A 174 -12.29 -5.50 -19.15
N ALA A 175 -11.24 -4.99 -19.79
CA ALA A 175 -10.66 -3.64 -19.74
C ALA A 175 -11.60 -2.40 -19.80
N GLY A 176 -12.90 -2.54 -20.08
CA GLY A 176 -13.86 -1.43 -20.10
C GLY A 176 -14.23 -0.86 -18.72
N ALA A 177 -14.13 -1.64 -17.64
CA ALA A 177 -14.57 -1.20 -16.30
C ALA A 177 -13.63 -0.19 -15.62
N LEU A 178 -12.36 -0.13 -16.03
CA LEU A 178 -11.36 0.78 -15.43
C LEU A 178 -11.63 2.26 -15.73
N ILE A 179 -12.20 2.56 -16.90
CA ILE A 179 -12.46 3.94 -17.33
C ILE A 179 -13.63 4.54 -16.55
N VAL A 180 -14.70 3.76 -16.31
CA VAL A 180 -15.86 4.22 -15.52
C VAL A 180 -15.49 4.45 -14.05
N ALA A 181 -14.63 3.60 -13.48
CA ALA A 181 -14.15 3.76 -12.11
C ALA A 181 -13.29 5.04 -11.94
N LEU A 182 -12.39 5.35 -12.87
CA LEU A 182 -11.60 6.58 -12.85
C LEU A 182 -12.47 7.85 -12.99
N VAL A 183 -13.52 7.79 -13.82
CA VAL A 183 -14.48 8.90 -13.99
C VAL A 183 -15.32 9.12 -12.73
N LEU A 184 -15.75 8.05 -12.05
CA LEU A 184 -16.51 8.18 -10.80
C LEU A 184 -15.64 8.62 -9.61
N ILE A 185 -14.36 8.23 -9.58
CA ILE A 185 -13.40 8.72 -8.57
C ILE A 185 -13.13 10.20 -8.78
N THR A 186 -12.91 10.65 -10.02
CA THR A 186 -12.71 12.08 -10.32
C THR A 186 -13.97 12.92 -10.05
N LEU A 187 -15.17 12.42 -10.38
CA LEU A 187 -16.43 13.12 -10.04
C LEU A 187 -16.70 13.12 -8.53
N GLY A 188 -16.44 12.01 -7.84
CA GLY A 188 -16.63 11.89 -6.39
C GLY A 188 -15.72 12.83 -5.60
N VAL A 189 -14.45 12.93 -5.99
CA VAL A 189 -13.50 13.92 -5.45
C VAL A 189 -13.98 15.34 -5.73
N ALA A 190 -14.48 15.63 -6.93
CA ALA A 190 -14.99 16.96 -7.29
C ALA A 190 -16.27 17.36 -6.51
N VAL A 191 -17.15 16.40 -6.19
CA VAL A 191 -18.35 16.65 -5.37
C VAL A 191 -17.98 16.84 -3.89
N LEU A 192 -17.03 16.06 -3.37
CA LEU A 192 -16.53 16.20 -1.99
C LEU A 192 -15.67 17.45 -1.78
N MET A 193 -15.08 18.01 -2.84
CA MET A 193 -14.31 19.27 -2.79
C MET A 193 -15.15 20.54 -3.05
N ARG A 194 -16.48 20.45 -3.21
CA ARG A 194 -17.33 21.65 -3.38
C ARG A 194 -17.63 22.42 -2.08
N GLU A 195 -17.42 21.83 -0.91
CA GLU A 195 -17.70 22.46 0.40
C GLU A 195 -16.50 23.21 1.06
N PRO A 196 -15.21 22.80 0.93
CA PRO A 196 -14.11 23.51 1.60
C PRO A 196 -13.69 24.84 0.93
N ILE A 197 -13.92 25.03 -0.37
CA ILE A 197 -13.47 26.24 -1.10
C ILE A 197 -14.32 27.48 -0.77
N ARG A 198 -15.57 27.31 -0.31
CA ARG A 198 -16.40 28.45 0.14
C ARG A 198 -16.01 28.98 1.53
N ARG A 199 -15.26 28.23 2.32
CA ARG A 199 -14.81 28.67 3.67
C ARG A 199 -13.37 29.19 3.70
N GLY A 200 -12.55 28.87 2.70
CA GLY A 200 -11.21 29.46 2.52
C GLY A 200 -11.23 30.92 2.05
N ALA A 201 -12.29 31.38 1.38
CA ALA A 201 -12.47 32.78 1.00
C ALA A 201 -12.88 33.70 2.17
N ALA A 202 -13.17 33.16 3.36
CA ALA A 202 -13.62 33.93 4.52
C ALA A 202 -12.53 34.20 5.58
N HIS A 203 -11.35 33.57 5.48
CA HIS A 203 -10.26 33.76 6.46
C HIS A 203 -9.08 34.63 6.01
N THR A 204 -8.99 34.97 4.72
CA THR A 204 -8.06 36.00 4.20
C THR A 204 -8.61 37.43 4.32
N ALA A 205 -9.87 37.61 4.75
CA ALA A 205 -10.47 38.92 4.99
C ALA A 205 -10.20 39.50 6.40
N ARG A 206 -9.56 38.75 7.31
CA ARG A 206 -9.29 39.20 8.70
C ARG A 206 -7.82 39.54 9.01
N VAL A 207 -6.90 39.31 8.08
CA VAL A 207 -5.50 39.77 8.22
C VAL A 207 -5.23 41.05 7.42
N ALA A 208 -6.17 41.50 6.58
CA ALA A 208 -6.15 42.81 5.92
C ALA A 208 -6.90 43.92 6.69
N GLY A 209 -7.36 43.67 7.92
CA GLY A 209 -8.25 44.56 8.69
C GLY A 209 -7.59 45.28 9.87
N ALA A 210 -6.27 45.25 10.02
CA ALA A 210 -5.55 45.86 11.14
C ALA A 210 -4.55 46.94 10.73
N ILE A 211 -4.82 47.70 9.65
CA ILE A 211 -4.22 49.02 9.40
C ILE A 211 -5.26 49.85 8.65
N VAL A 212 -5.90 50.83 9.33
CA VAL A 212 -6.17 52.23 8.91
C VAL A 212 -7.10 52.86 9.95
N PRO A 213 -6.65 53.88 10.72
CA PRO A 213 -7.55 54.81 11.38
C PRO A 213 -7.93 55.95 10.40
N GLY A 214 -9.24 56.18 10.28
CA GLY A 214 -9.79 57.46 9.84
C GLY A 214 -10.21 57.56 8.38
N GLY A 215 -11.49 57.93 8.15
CA GLY A 215 -11.86 58.59 6.90
C GLY A 215 -13.25 58.33 6.35
N LYS A 216 -14.27 58.89 7.01
CA LYS A 216 -15.53 59.43 6.45
C LYS A 216 -16.58 58.49 5.81
N ALA A 217 -17.81 58.75 6.27
CA ALA A 217 -19.08 58.21 5.84
C ALA A 217 -19.59 58.78 4.51
N ALA A 218 -20.47 58.03 3.83
CA ALA A 218 -21.76 58.46 3.24
C ALA A 218 -22.36 57.27 2.45
N SER A 219 -23.56 56.79 2.78
CA SER A 219 -24.87 57.13 2.17
C SER A 219 -25.01 56.58 0.72
N ALA A 220 -26.06 55.89 0.27
CA ALA A 220 -27.46 55.87 0.67
C ALA A 220 -28.15 54.56 0.21
N ALA A 221 -29.26 54.25 0.88
CA ALA A 221 -30.26 53.26 0.49
C ALA A 221 -31.09 53.73 -0.71
N GLY A 222 -31.70 52.79 -1.42
CA GLY A 222 -32.80 53.09 -2.35
C GLY A 222 -33.17 51.94 -3.29
N LYS A 223 -34.12 51.11 -2.87
CA LYS A 223 -34.86 50.16 -3.73
C LYS A 223 -36.33 50.57 -3.68
N VAL A 224 -36.95 51.06 -4.76
CA VAL A 224 -38.41 50.88 -4.99
C VAL A 224 -38.77 50.97 -6.50
N ALA A 225 -39.43 49.89 -6.94
CA ALA A 225 -40.45 49.64 -7.98
C ALA A 225 -40.63 50.42 -9.31
N LYS A 226 -41.03 49.62 -10.31
CA LYS A 226 -41.90 49.90 -11.48
C LYS A 226 -42.95 51.00 -11.23
N LEU A 227 -43.05 51.95 -12.17
CA LEU A 227 -43.95 51.94 -13.33
C LEU A 227 -43.38 52.88 -14.41
#